data_AF-A0A291RG46-F1
#
_entry.id   AF-A0A291RG46-F1
#
_cell.length_a   1.000
_cell.length_b   1.000
_cell.length_c   1.000
_cell.angle_alpha   90.00
_cell.angle_beta   90.00
_cell.angle_gamma   90.00
#
_symmetry.space_group_name_H-M   'P 1'
#
loop_
_entity.id
_entity.type
_entity.pdbx_description
1 polymer ?
#
loop_
_entity_poly.entity_id
_entity_poly.type
_entity_poly.pdbx_seq_one_letter_code
_entity_poly.pdbx_strand_id
1 'polypeptide(L)'
;MPDQRRKPEENVESLRSTALRRRYVGPDIAVVARLLADKTRVTMISALVGDEPMSASQLARIAGVSRATASEHLGQLVQRRLLSVERRGRHAYYRLASADVATILEALAALAPIPSPNSLRSARQLDELNEARICYDHLAGRLGVALADALLAQGLIYVDGDSLSVDRFRWDEFAPLGVRCGDVPKTGRPLVRPCLDWSERRYHLAGTLASMLTAELLDRGWIVRPRLGDRIVRVTEEGARRLYESLGVDPDAEPFGPDRAASSENDWR
;
A
#
# COMPACT_ATOMS: atom_id res chain seq x y z
N MET A 1 -22.35 -0.01 -77.02
CA MET A 1 -21.34 -1.04 -76.72
C MET A 1 -20.39 -0.50 -75.65
N PRO A 2 -19.89 -1.36 -74.73
CA PRO A 2 -19.64 -1.03 -73.32
C PRO A 2 -18.22 -0.50 -73.07
N ASP A 3 -18.03 0.29 -72.01
CA ASP A 3 -16.90 0.17 -71.06
C ASP A 3 -17.07 1.20 -69.93
N GLN A 4 -17.79 0.83 -68.86
CA GLN A 4 -17.64 1.52 -67.58
C GLN A 4 -16.88 0.59 -66.64
N ARG A 5 -15.54 0.65 -66.71
CA ARG A 5 -14.66 0.25 -65.61
C ARG A 5 -14.98 1.09 -64.37
N ARG A 6 -15.80 0.55 -63.48
CA ARG A 6 -15.67 0.83 -62.04
C ARG A 6 -15.05 -0.40 -61.39
N LYS A 7 -13.76 -0.31 -61.08
CA LYS A 7 -13.04 -1.17 -60.14
C LYS A 7 -13.09 -0.54 -58.73
N PRO A 8 -12.87 -1.32 -57.68
CA PRO A 8 -13.76 -1.40 -56.52
C PRO A 8 -13.42 -0.37 -55.43
N GLU A 9 -14.41 0.40 -55.00
CA GLU A 9 -14.38 1.15 -53.73
C GLU A 9 -14.87 0.29 -52.55
N GLU A 10 -15.20 -0.97 -52.78
CA GLU A 10 -15.43 -1.97 -51.74
C GLU A 10 -14.10 -2.58 -51.29
N ASN A 11 -13.35 -1.91 -50.40
CA ASN A 11 -12.62 -2.63 -49.34
C ASN A 11 -11.83 -1.78 -48.34
N VAL A 12 -11.82 -0.44 -48.40
CA VAL A 12 -10.95 0.31 -47.46
C VAL A 12 -11.50 0.26 -46.02
N GLU A 13 -12.82 0.28 -45.84
CA GLU A 13 -13.48 0.23 -44.52
C GLU A 13 -13.41 -1.18 -43.89
N SER A 14 -13.60 -2.22 -44.71
CA SER A 14 -13.50 -3.64 -44.33
C SER A 14 -12.08 -4.05 -43.94
N LEU A 15 -11.07 -3.55 -44.67
CA LEU A 15 -9.66 -3.76 -44.35
C LEU A 15 -9.22 -2.98 -43.10
N ARG A 16 -9.77 -1.78 -42.84
CA ARG A 16 -9.54 -1.02 -41.60
C ARG A 16 -10.16 -1.68 -40.36
N SER A 17 -11.36 -2.24 -40.48
CA SER A 17 -12.04 -3.00 -39.42
C SER A 17 -11.28 -4.29 -39.03
N THR A 18 -10.67 -4.96 -40.00
CA THR A 18 -9.98 -6.23 -39.78
C THR A 18 -8.54 -6.04 -39.27
N ALA A 19 -7.87 -4.94 -39.66
CA ALA A 19 -6.52 -4.60 -39.23
C ALA A 19 -6.43 -4.08 -37.77
N LEU A 20 -7.54 -3.61 -37.19
CA LEU A 20 -7.58 -3.06 -35.82
C LEU A 20 -7.88 -4.08 -34.72
N ARG A 21 -8.19 -5.34 -35.06
CA ARG A 21 -8.36 -6.43 -34.09
C ARG A 21 -7.07 -7.21 -33.87
N ARG A 22 -5.96 -6.51 -33.63
CA ARG A 22 -4.81 -7.18 -33.03
C ARG A 22 -5.26 -7.56 -31.62
N ARG A 23 -5.64 -8.83 -31.40
CA ARG A 23 -5.96 -9.36 -30.06
C ARG A 23 -4.83 -8.91 -29.14
N TYR A 24 -5.15 -8.18 -28.09
CA TYR A 24 -4.18 -7.82 -27.07
C TYR A 24 -3.58 -9.12 -26.52
N VAL A 25 -2.29 -9.35 -26.83
CA VAL A 25 -1.53 -10.49 -26.32
C VAL A 25 -0.78 -10.00 -25.07
N GLY A 26 -1.53 -9.76 -24.02
CA GLY A 26 -1.01 -9.39 -22.71
C GLY A 26 -1.83 -10.04 -21.60
N PRO A 27 -1.40 -9.91 -20.33
CA PRO A 27 -2.13 -10.46 -19.20
C PRO A 27 -3.58 -9.96 -19.18
N ASP A 28 -4.55 -10.87 -18.96
CA ASP A 28 -5.96 -10.49 -18.83
C ASP A 28 -6.23 -9.86 -17.46
N ILE A 29 -5.88 -8.57 -17.34
CA ILE A 29 -6.08 -7.78 -16.12
C ILE A 29 -7.54 -7.72 -15.68
N ALA A 30 -8.49 -7.92 -16.60
CA ALA A 30 -9.91 -7.86 -16.30
C ALA A 30 -10.33 -8.98 -15.35
N VAL A 31 -9.60 -10.10 -15.30
CA VAL A 31 -9.83 -11.18 -14.32
C VAL A 31 -9.65 -10.68 -12.89
N VAL A 32 -8.58 -9.94 -12.62
CA VAL A 32 -8.29 -9.38 -11.29
C VAL A 32 -9.19 -8.18 -11.01
N ALA A 33 -9.36 -7.30 -12.00
CA ALA A 33 -10.20 -6.11 -11.86
C ALA A 33 -11.65 -6.46 -11.49
N ARG A 34 -12.24 -7.50 -12.10
CA ARG A 34 -13.59 -7.97 -11.75
C ARG A 34 -13.70 -8.45 -10.30
N LEU A 35 -12.65 -9.05 -9.74
CA LEU A 35 -12.63 -9.42 -8.33
C LEU A 35 -12.58 -8.19 -7.43
N LEU A 36 -11.84 -7.16 -7.80
CA LEU A 36 -11.74 -5.92 -7.00
C LEU A 36 -12.92 -4.97 -7.23
N ALA A 37 -13.73 -5.16 -8.26
CA ALA A 37 -14.96 -4.40 -8.51
C ALA A 37 -16.15 -4.86 -7.64
N ASP A 38 -15.93 -5.16 -6.36
CA ASP A 38 -16.98 -5.52 -5.40
C ASP A 38 -16.62 -5.02 -4.00
N LYS A 39 -17.55 -4.27 -3.39
CA LYS A 39 -17.31 -3.62 -2.09
C LYS A 39 -17.01 -4.62 -0.98
N THR A 40 -17.68 -5.77 -0.96
CA THR A 40 -17.49 -6.80 0.08
C THR A 40 -16.10 -7.41 -0.03
N ARG A 41 -15.68 -7.81 -1.24
CA ARG A 41 -14.33 -8.35 -1.50
C ARG A 41 -13.25 -7.34 -1.18
N VAL A 42 -13.41 -6.08 -1.61
CA VAL A 42 -12.46 -5.00 -1.29
C VAL A 42 -12.38 -4.78 0.22
N THR A 43 -13.51 -4.74 0.91
CA THR A 43 -13.51 -4.56 2.38
C THR A 43 -12.77 -5.70 3.08
N MET A 44 -12.97 -6.95 2.67
CA MET A 44 -12.29 -8.10 3.28
C MET A 44 -10.80 -8.13 2.95
N ILE A 45 -10.40 -7.90 1.69
CA ILE A 45 -8.98 -7.93 1.31
C ILE A 45 -8.22 -6.74 1.91
N SER A 46 -8.83 -5.56 1.99
CA SER A 46 -8.23 -4.38 2.63
C SER A 46 -8.06 -4.56 4.14
N ALA A 47 -8.88 -5.38 4.80
CA ALA A 47 -8.70 -5.70 6.22
C ALA A 47 -7.45 -6.57 6.48
N LEU A 48 -7.00 -7.33 5.47
CA LEU A 48 -5.83 -8.21 5.55
C LEU A 48 -4.51 -7.51 5.23
N VAL A 49 -4.57 -6.22 4.88
CA VAL A 49 -3.41 -5.45 4.48
C VAL A 49 -2.42 -5.29 5.65
N GLY A 50 -2.82 -5.31 6.92
CA GLY A 50 -1.88 -5.22 8.07
C GLY A 50 -1.05 -6.48 8.37
N ASP A 51 -0.94 -7.42 7.43
CA ASP A 51 -0.33 -8.76 7.48
C ASP A 51 -0.82 -9.71 8.60
N GLU A 52 -1.82 -9.29 9.37
CA GLU A 52 -2.44 -10.12 10.39
C GLU A 52 -3.44 -11.12 9.77
N PRO A 53 -3.23 -12.44 9.93
CA PRO A 53 -4.16 -13.44 9.42
C PRO A 53 -5.51 -13.37 10.13
N MET A 54 -6.60 -13.33 9.36
CA MET A 54 -7.97 -13.27 9.91
C MET A 54 -8.80 -14.47 9.49
N SER A 55 -9.70 -14.90 10.37
CA SER A 55 -10.68 -15.94 10.06
C SER A 55 -11.82 -15.42 9.17
N ALA A 56 -12.49 -16.33 8.46
CA ALA A 56 -13.69 -15.98 7.67
C ALA A 56 -14.78 -15.29 8.50
N SER A 57 -14.91 -15.62 9.79
CA SER A 57 -15.92 -15.00 10.66
C SER A 57 -15.57 -13.55 11.03
N GLN A 58 -14.28 -13.26 11.22
CA GLN A 58 -13.81 -11.89 11.44
C GLN A 58 -14.03 -11.04 10.18
N LEU A 59 -13.66 -11.57 9.00
CA LEU A 59 -13.83 -10.88 7.73
C LEU A 59 -15.30 -10.65 7.37
N ALA A 60 -16.17 -11.63 7.65
CA ALA A 60 -17.62 -11.47 7.50
C ALA A 60 -18.18 -10.33 8.35
N ARG A 61 -17.73 -10.22 9.61
CA ARG A 61 -18.13 -9.14 10.53
C ARG A 61 -17.66 -7.77 10.04
N ILE A 62 -16.43 -7.67 9.55
CA ILE A 62 -15.86 -6.42 9.02
C ILE A 62 -16.61 -5.97 7.77
N ALA A 63 -16.93 -6.91 6.87
CA ALA A 63 -17.67 -6.60 5.64
C ALA A 63 -19.19 -6.48 5.83
N GLY A 64 -19.72 -6.78 7.02
CA GLY A 64 -21.15 -6.70 7.31
C GLY A 64 -22.00 -7.72 6.57
N VAL A 65 -21.46 -8.91 6.27
CA VAL A 65 -22.14 -9.97 5.51
C VAL A 65 -22.23 -11.29 6.27
N SER A 66 -23.05 -12.22 5.77
CA SER A 66 -23.16 -13.56 6.35
C SER A 66 -21.85 -14.35 6.19
N ARG A 67 -21.62 -15.35 7.06
CA ARG A 67 -20.47 -16.26 6.93
C ARG A 67 -20.46 -17.04 5.61
N ALA A 68 -21.63 -17.39 5.08
CA ALA A 68 -21.76 -18.07 3.80
C ALA A 68 -21.31 -17.16 2.65
N THR A 69 -21.83 -15.92 2.62
CA THR A 69 -21.46 -14.88 1.64
C THR A 69 -19.96 -14.58 1.70
N ALA A 70 -19.41 -14.38 2.90
CA ALA A 70 -17.97 -14.17 3.07
C ALA A 70 -17.16 -15.37 2.53
N SER A 71 -17.57 -16.61 2.82
CA SER A 71 -16.85 -17.80 2.37
C SER A 71 -16.83 -17.90 0.84
N GLU A 72 -17.92 -17.56 0.16
CA GLU A 72 -17.99 -17.52 -1.30
C GLU A 72 -17.00 -16.50 -1.88
N HIS A 73 -17.04 -15.26 -1.39
CA HIS A 73 -16.14 -14.20 -1.81
C HIS A 73 -14.66 -14.53 -1.53
N LEU A 74 -14.35 -15.06 -0.35
CA LEU A 74 -12.99 -15.48 0.02
C LEU A 74 -12.52 -16.64 -0.88
N GLY A 75 -13.41 -17.57 -1.23
CA GLY A 75 -13.13 -18.63 -2.21
C GLY A 75 -12.74 -18.09 -3.58
N GLN A 76 -13.45 -17.08 -4.09
CA GLN A 76 -13.13 -16.42 -5.36
C GLN A 76 -11.74 -15.73 -5.32
N LEU A 77 -11.44 -15.04 -4.22
CA LEU A 77 -10.16 -14.35 -4.02
C LEU A 77 -8.99 -15.35 -3.90
N VAL A 78 -9.19 -16.47 -3.20
CA VAL A 78 -8.20 -17.56 -3.09
C VAL A 78 -7.98 -18.25 -4.45
N GLN A 79 -9.06 -18.53 -5.20
CA GLN A 79 -8.99 -19.19 -6.50
C GLN A 79 -8.11 -18.43 -7.50
N ARG A 80 -8.07 -17.10 -7.40
CA ARG A 80 -7.23 -16.24 -8.24
C ARG A 80 -5.93 -15.78 -7.56
N ARG A 81 -5.58 -16.37 -6.41
CA ARG A 81 -4.35 -16.08 -5.66
C ARG A 81 -4.21 -14.59 -5.30
N LEU A 82 -5.31 -13.93 -4.98
CA LEU A 82 -5.27 -12.65 -4.27
C LEU A 82 -5.10 -12.88 -2.77
N LEU A 83 -5.66 -13.99 -2.28
CA LEU A 83 -5.51 -14.45 -0.91
C LEU A 83 -4.87 -15.84 -0.85
N SER A 84 -4.13 -16.08 0.23
CA SER A 84 -3.72 -17.40 0.68
C SER A 84 -4.58 -17.82 1.89
N VAL A 85 -4.69 -19.13 2.11
CA VAL A 85 -5.45 -19.67 3.24
C VAL A 85 -4.64 -20.75 3.96
N GLU A 86 -4.52 -20.63 5.27
CA GLU A 86 -3.91 -21.62 6.15
C GLU A 86 -5.00 -22.22 7.05
N ARG A 87 -5.06 -23.56 7.13
CA ARG A 87 -5.99 -24.24 8.03
C ARG A 87 -5.29 -24.60 9.33
N ARG A 88 -5.77 -24.04 10.43
CA ARG A 88 -5.34 -24.39 11.79
C ARG A 88 -6.51 -25.00 12.54
N GLY A 89 -6.50 -26.33 12.65
CA GLY A 89 -7.60 -27.10 13.21
C GLY A 89 -8.90 -26.90 12.42
N ARG A 90 -9.96 -26.43 13.10
CA ARG A 90 -11.28 -26.20 12.49
C ARG A 90 -11.42 -24.83 11.82
N HIS A 91 -10.40 -23.97 11.93
CA HIS A 91 -10.47 -22.60 11.44
C HIS A 91 -9.55 -22.40 10.24
N ALA A 92 -10.06 -21.69 9.23
CA ALA A 92 -9.30 -21.20 8.10
C ALA A 92 -8.92 -19.73 8.35
N TYR A 93 -7.65 -19.42 8.16
CA TYR A 93 -7.08 -18.09 8.31
C TYR A 93 -6.58 -17.60 6.96
N TYR A 94 -6.96 -16.38 6.60
CA TYR A 94 -6.68 -15.79 5.30
C TYR A 94 -5.63 -14.70 5.45
N ARG A 95 -4.77 -14.58 4.43
CA ARG A 95 -3.76 -13.52 4.28
C ARG A 95 -3.70 -13.09 2.82
N LEU A 96 -3.09 -11.95 2.54
CA LEU A 96 -2.70 -11.62 1.17
C LEU A 96 -1.81 -12.73 0.61
N ALA A 97 -1.95 -13.03 -0.68
CA ALA A 97 -1.18 -14.10 -1.29
C ALA A 97 0.28 -13.73 -1.54
N SER A 98 0.56 -12.44 -1.75
CA SER A 98 1.90 -11.92 -1.99
C SER A 98 2.00 -10.42 -1.70
N ALA A 99 3.22 -9.91 -1.60
CA ALA A 99 3.50 -8.48 -1.51
C ALA A 99 3.00 -7.70 -2.75
N ASP A 100 3.00 -8.32 -3.94
CA ASP A 100 2.48 -7.68 -5.16
C ASP A 100 0.98 -7.35 -5.05
N VAL A 101 0.20 -8.21 -4.37
CA VAL A 101 -1.21 -7.94 -4.09
C VAL A 101 -1.33 -6.71 -3.18
N ALA A 102 -0.47 -6.59 -2.16
CA ALA A 102 -0.44 -5.40 -1.31
C ALA A 102 -0.11 -4.14 -2.12
N THR A 103 0.90 -4.19 -2.99
CA THR A 103 1.28 -3.08 -3.88
C THR A 103 0.14 -2.64 -4.80
N ILE A 104 -0.63 -3.58 -5.36
CA ILE A 104 -1.82 -3.24 -6.17
C ILE A 104 -2.87 -2.53 -5.31
N LEU A 105 -3.13 -3.00 -4.09
CA LEU A 105 -4.10 -2.38 -3.18
C LEU A 105 -3.66 -0.99 -2.72
N GLU A 106 -2.37 -0.79 -2.45
CA GLU A 106 -1.77 0.52 -2.14
C GLU A 106 -1.97 1.49 -3.32
N ALA A 107 -1.64 1.06 -4.54
CA ALA A 107 -1.81 1.89 -5.74
C ALA A 107 -3.28 2.26 -5.99
N LEU A 108 -4.21 1.31 -5.81
CA LEU A 108 -5.64 1.59 -5.91
C LEU A 108 -6.13 2.55 -4.82
N ALA A 109 -5.64 2.40 -3.58
CA ALA A 109 -6.01 3.29 -2.48
C ALA A 109 -5.53 4.73 -2.73
N ALA A 110 -4.34 4.91 -3.30
CA ALA A 110 -3.81 6.22 -3.65
C ALA A 110 -4.61 6.93 -4.76
N LEU A 111 -5.31 6.18 -5.62
CA LEU A 111 -6.18 6.70 -6.67
C LEU A 111 -7.64 6.86 -6.24
N ALA A 112 -8.05 6.17 -5.17
CA ALA A 112 -9.44 6.16 -4.72
C ALA A 112 -9.83 7.49 -4.05
N PRO A 113 -11.09 7.92 -4.17
CA PRO A 113 -11.58 9.08 -3.45
C PRO A 113 -11.57 8.80 -1.94
N ILE A 114 -11.09 9.78 -1.16
CA ILE A 114 -11.16 9.72 0.30
C ILE A 114 -12.64 9.89 0.70
N PRO A 115 -13.22 8.97 1.48
CA PRO A 115 -14.61 9.05 1.86
C PRO A 115 -14.87 10.26 2.77
N SER A 116 -15.91 11.04 2.49
CA SER A 116 -16.40 12.05 3.42
C SER A 116 -17.03 11.36 4.64
N PRO A 117 -16.51 11.57 5.87
CA PRO A 117 -17.09 10.97 7.05
C PRO A 117 -18.51 11.53 7.29
N ASN A 118 -19.46 10.62 7.54
CA ASN A 118 -20.86 10.94 7.79
C ASN A 118 -21.25 10.97 9.29
N SER A 119 -20.26 10.87 10.19
CA SER A 119 -20.45 10.91 11.63
C SER A 119 -19.18 11.38 12.34
N LEU A 120 -19.30 11.87 13.57
CA LEU A 120 -18.13 12.23 14.39
C LEU A 120 -17.20 11.03 14.63
N ARG A 121 -17.76 9.82 14.73
CA ARG A 121 -16.95 8.61 14.92
C ARG A 121 -16.12 8.28 13.68
N SER A 122 -16.74 8.33 12.50
CA SER A 122 -16.03 8.08 11.24
C SER A 122 -15.03 9.17 10.91
N ALA A 123 -15.30 10.43 11.28
CA ALA A 123 -14.33 11.53 11.17
C ALA A 123 -13.10 11.26 12.03
N ARG A 124 -13.27 10.98 13.33
CA ARG A 124 -12.15 10.65 14.22
C ARG A 124 -11.34 9.44 13.75
N GLN A 125 -12.00 8.41 13.24
CA GLN A 125 -11.29 7.24 12.72
C GLN A 125 -10.47 7.57 11.47
N LEU A 126 -10.98 8.45 10.60
CA LEU A 126 -10.24 8.94 9.44
C LEU A 126 -9.03 9.77 9.89
N ASP A 127 -9.21 10.65 10.88
CA ASP A 127 -8.12 11.43 11.45
C ASP A 127 -7.03 10.51 12.01
N GLU A 128 -7.40 9.51 12.82
CA GLU A 128 -6.45 8.52 13.36
C GLU A 128 -5.69 7.74 12.26
N LEU A 129 -6.35 7.40 11.16
CA LEU A 129 -5.71 6.76 10.01
C LEU A 129 -4.74 7.70 9.28
N ASN A 130 -5.06 8.99 9.24
CA ASN A 130 -4.20 10.01 8.63
C ASN A 130 -2.97 10.26 9.51
N GLU A 131 -3.11 10.27 10.82
CA GLU A 131 -2.00 10.44 11.78
C GLU A 131 -0.94 9.34 11.60
N ALA A 132 -1.32 8.09 11.85
CA ALA A 132 -0.40 6.97 11.78
C ALA A 132 -1.14 5.64 11.58
N ARG A 133 -0.68 4.87 10.60
CA ARG A 133 -1.24 3.54 10.30
C ARG A 133 -0.20 2.60 9.72
N ILE A 134 -0.53 1.33 9.70
CA ILE A 134 0.19 0.30 8.96
C ILE A 134 -0.35 0.25 7.53
N CYS A 135 0.50 0.59 6.57
CA CYS A 135 0.15 0.58 5.16
C CYS A 135 -0.04 -0.84 4.65
N TYR A 136 0.99 -1.69 4.74
CA TYR A 136 0.92 -3.15 4.57
C TYR A 136 1.65 -3.81 5.75
N ASP A 137 2.97 -3.68 5.75
CA ASP A 137 3.87 -4.10 6.82
C ASP A 137 4.81 -2.96 7.27
N HIS A 138 4.52 -1.75 6.82
CA HIS A 138 5.31 -0.54 7.05
C HIS A 138 4.42 0.64 7.46
N LEU A 139 5.03 1.61 8.13
CA LEU A 139 4.37 2.79 8.67
C LEU A 139 3.95 3.78 7.55
N ALA A 140 2.76 4.34 7.70
CA ALA A 140 2.15 5.33 6.80
C ALA A 140 1.31 6.33 7.60
N GLY A 141 0.62 7.23 6.89
CA GLY A 141 0.08 8.45 7.47
C GLY A 141 1.17 9.50 7.64
N ARG A 142 0.84 10.59 8.32
CA ARG A 142 1.76 11.71 8.57
C ARG A 142 3.04 11.23 9.22
N LEU A 143 2.96 10.33 10.20
CA LEU A 143 4.14 9.76 10.84
C LEU A 143 5.04 8.96 9.88
N GLY A 144 4.44 8.17 8.98
CA GLY A 144 5.22 7.41 7.99
C GLY A 144 5.92 8.31 6.97
N VAL A 145 5.27 9.41 6.57
CA VAL A 145 5.87 10.44 5.70
C VAL A 145 6.97 11.19 6.43
N ALA A 146 6.74 11.63 7.67
CA ALA A 146 7.74 12.32 8.49
C ALA A 146 8.98 11.46 8.73
N LEU A 147 8.80 10.16 8.95
CA LEU A 147 9.90 9.20 9.03
C LEU A 147 10.70 9.13 7.72
N ALA A 148 10.02 9.05 6.57
CA ALA A 148 10.71 9.03 5.28
C ALA A 148 11.48 10.33 5.01
N ASP A 149 10.87 11.49 5.32
CA ASP A 149 11.50 12.81 5.22
C ASP A 149 12.77 12.90 6.08
N ALA A 150 12.71 12.40 7.32
CA ALA A 150 13.87 12.38 8.20
C ALA A 150 15.01 11.49 7.64
N LEU A 151 14.68 10.31 7.12
CA LEU A 151 15.70 9.42 6.52
C LEU A 151 16.35 10.04 5.26
N LEU A 152 15.59 10.78 4.45
CA LEU A 152 16.08 11.57 3.31
C LEU A 152 16.98 12.72 3.78
N ALA A 153 16.53 13.50 4.76
CA ALA A 153 17.28 14.64 5.30
C ALA A 153 18.62 14.21 5.93
N GLN A 154 18.64 13.02 6.55
CA GLN A 154 19.85 12.40 7.08
C GLN A 154 20.71 11.74 6.00
N GLY A 155 20.29 11.73 4.73
CA GLY A 155 21.01 11.13 3.61
C GLY A 155 21.15 9.61 3.67
N LEU A 156 20.31 8.93 4.46
CA LEU A 156 20.31 7.47 4.62
C LEU A 156 19.66 6.78 3.42
N ILE A 157 18.66 7.45 2.85
CA ILE A 157 18.03 7.10 1.58
C ILE A 157 18.11 8.30 0.64
N TYR A 158 18.05 8.04 -0.66
CA TYR A 158 18.09 9.07 -1.68
C TYR A 158 17.28 8.67 -2.91
N VAL A 159 16.98 9.67 -3.72
CA VAL A 159 16.24 9.55 -4.98
C VAL A 159 17.14 9.02 -6.07
N ASP A 160 16.69 8.02 -6.78
CA ASP A 160 17.36 7.50 -7.97
C ASP A 160 16.34 7.32 -9.09
N GLY A 161 16.17 8.36 -9.91
CA GLY A 161 15.07 8.46 -10.87
C GLY A 161 13.70 8.39 -10.17
N ASP A 162 12.85 7.47 -10.62
CA ASP A 162 11.51 7.24 -10.04
C ASP A 162 11.52 6.28 -8.84
N SER A 163 12.70 5.94 -8.31
CA SER A 163 12.88 4.97 -7.23
C SER A 163 13.61 5.56 -6.02
N LEU A 164 13.60 4.82 -4.91
CA LEU A 164 14.40 5.10 -3.73
C LEU A 164 15.56 4.11 -3.65
N SER A 165 16.72 4.62 -3.29
CA SER A 165 17.94 3.86 -3.03
C SER A 165 18.44 4.13 -1.61
N VAL A 166 19.26 3.22 -1.08
CA VAL A 166 19.82 3.30 0.28
C VAL A 166 21.33 3.47 0.19
N ASP A 167 21.87 4.44 0.91
CA ASP A 167 23.30 4.44 1.21
C ASP A 167 23.54 3.42 2.34
N ARG A 168 23.93 2.19 1.96
CA ARG A 168 24.06 1.08 2.92
C ARG A 168 25.12 1.34 3.98
N PHE A 169 26.22 2.01 3.61
CA PHE A 169 27.29 2.31 4.55
C PHE A 169 26.79 3.29 5.60
N ARG A 170 26.20 4.40 5.15
CA ARG A 170 25.66 5.42 6.06
C ARG A 170 24.50 4.88 6.90
N TRP A 171 23.64 4.04 6.30
CA TRP A 171 22.57 3.36 7.02
C TRP A 171 23.11 2.50 8.16
N ASP A 172 24.14 1.69 7.93
CA ASP A 172 24.69 0.79 8.95
C ASP A 172 25.51 1.53 10.02
N GLU A 173 26.15 2.65 9.66
CA GLU A 173 26.82 3.54 10.61
C GLU A 173 25.81 4.25 11.53
N PHE A 174 24.74 4.79 10.95
CA PHE A 174 23.68 5.48 11.69
C PHE A 174 22.77 4.51 12.46
N ALA A 175 22.50 3.33 11.88
CA ALA A 175 21.60 2.28 12.37
C ALA A 175 20.27 2.84 12.89
N PRO A 176 19.40 3.41 12.03
CA PRO A 176 18.17 4.06 12.46
C PRO A 176 17.29 3.10 13.27
N LEU A 177 16.94 3.49 14.51
CA LEU A 177 16.22 2.67 15.49
C LEU A 177 16.94 1.35 15.87
N GLY A 178 18.20 1.17 15.49
CA GLY A 178 18.96 -0.06 15.64
C GLY A 178 18.88 -1.01 14.43
N VAL A 179 18.17 -0.65 13.36
CA VAL A 179 18.00 -1.48 12.16
C VAL A 179 19.20 -1.33 11.23
N ARG A 180 19.81 -2.46 10.85
CA ARG A 180 20.94 -2.51 9.90
C ARG A 180 20.56 -3.22 8.60
N CYS A 181 21.16 -2.77 7.51
CA CYS A 181 21.12 -3.41 6.21
C CYS A 181 21.72 -4.83 6.23
N GLY A 182 22.73 -5.06 7.07
CA GLY A 182 23.34 -6.38 7.27
C GLY A 182 22.38 -7.46 7.79
N ASP A 183 21.33 -7.06 8.52
CA ASP A 183 20.37 -7.98 9.15
C ASP A 183 19.19 -8.32 8.23
N VAL A 184 19.16 -7.74 7.02
CA VAL A 184 18.02 -7.87 6.10
C VAL A 184 17.92 -9.30 5.56
N PRO A 185 16.77 -9.97 5.71
CA PRO A 185 16.58 -11.31 5.17
C PRO A 185 16.55 -11.31 3.63
N LYS A 186 17.12 -12.37 3.04
CA LYS A 186 17.11 -12.59 1.58
C LYS A 186 15.72 -13.03 1.10
N THR A 187 14.80 -12.08 0.95
CA THR A 187 13.41 -12.33 0.54
C THR A 187 13.12 -12.00 -0.93
N GLY A 188 14.07 -11.37 -1.63
CA GLY A 188 13.88 -10.83 -2.98
C GLY A 188 13.08 -9.53 -3.05
N ARG A 189 12.55 -9.06 -1.91
CA ARG A 189 11.88 -7.76 -1.79
C ARG A 189 12.90 -6.63 -1.91
N PRO A 190 12.53 -5.46 -2.45
CA PRO A 190 13.40 -4.30 -2.45
C PRO A 190 13.75 -3.88 -1.01
N LEU A 191 14.95 -3.33 -0.81
CA LEU A 191 15.36 -2.78 0.50
C LEU A 191 14.47 -1.61 0.89
N VAL A 192 14.30 -0.68 -0.05
CA VAL A 192 13.40 0.46 0.02
C VAL A 192 12.70 0.64 -1.32
N ARG A 193 11.51 1.21 -1.29
CA ARG A 193 10.78 1.72 -2.45
C ARG A 193 9.87 2.86 -2.00
N PRO A 194 9.54 3.81 -2.89
CA PRO A 194 8.50 4.78 -2.59
C PRO A 194 7.14 4.09 -2.48
N CYS A 195 6.30 4.55 -1.56
CA CYS A 195 4.89 4.18 -1.49
C CYS A 195 4.05 5.43 -1.26
N LEU A 196 3.10 5.68 -2.16
CA LEU A 196 2.33 6.91 -2.16
C LEU A 196 1.28 6.87 -1.04
N ASP A 197 1.37 7.79 -0.10
CA ASP A 197 0.40 7.93 0.97
C ASP A 197 -0.91 8.53 0.41
N TRP A 198 -2.04 7.86 0.63
CA TRP A 198 -3.33 8.36 0.15
C TRP A 198 -3.86 9.56 0.98
N SER A 199 -3.46 9.70 2.26
CA SER A 199 -3.92 10.81 3.10
C SER A 199 -3.06 12.05 2.89
N GLU A 200 -1.73 11.89 2.86
CA GLU A 200 -0.80 13.02 2.71
C GLU A 200 -0.51 13.37 1.24
N ARG A 201 -0.81 12.47 0.30
CA ARG A 201 -0.43 12.57 -1.12
C ARG A 201 1.08 12.76 -1.33
N ARG A 202 1.87 12.18 -0.44
CA ARG A 202 3.35 12.22 -0.42
C ARG A 202 3.89 10.80 -0.25
N TYR A 203 5.12 10.56 -0.69
CA TYR A 203 5.72 9.24 -0.54
C TYR A 203 6.17 9.00 0.91
N HIS A 204 5.76 7.86 1.47
CA HIS A 204 6.39 7.26 2.64
C HIS A 204 7.30 6.11 2.21
N LEU A 205 8.02 5.53 3.18
CA LEU A 205 8.95 4.43 2.92
C LEU A 205 8.23 3.08 2.94
N ALA A 206 8.45 2.27 1.92
CA ALA A 206 8.11 0.85 1.90
C ALA A 206 9.35 0.01 1.57
N GLY A 207 9.26 -1.32 1.67
CA GLY A 207 10.38 -2.23 1.46
C GLY A 207 10.82 -2.92 2.75
N THR A 208 11.88 -3.72 2.66
CA THR A 208 12.29 -4.57 3.79
C THR A 208 12.78 -3.75 4.99
N LEU A 209 13.54 -2.68 4.75
CA LEU A 209 13.99 -1.80 5.84
C LEU A 209 12.81 -1.05 6.49
N ALA A 210 11.84 -0.60 5.70
CA ALA A 210 10.63 0.03 6.24
C ALA A 210 9.84 -0.92 7.15
N SER A 211 9.74 -2.20 6.75
CA SER A 211 9.10 -3.22 7.56
C SER A 211 9.85 -3.50 8.85
N MET A 212 11.19 -3.58 8.80
CA MET A 212 12.02 -3.76 10.00
C MET A 212 11.92 -2.57 10.95
N LEU A 213 11.97 -1.33 10.46
CA LEU A 213 11.77 -0.14 11.28
C LEU A 213 10.40 -0.16 11.97
N THR A 214 9.36 -0.55 11.23
CA THR A 214 7.98 -0.61 11.76
C THR A 214 7.85 -1.71 12.82
N ALA A 215 8.48 -2.87 12.60
CA ALA A 215 8.53 -3.95 13.59
C ALA A 215 9.25 -3.50 14.86
N GLU A 216 10.40 -2.82 14.73
CA GLU A 216 11.17 -2.33 15.88
C GLU A 216 10.37 -1.33 16.72
N LEU A 217 9.62 -0.42 16.08
CA LEU A 217 8.75 0.52 16.78
C LEU A 217 7.64 -0.19 17.56
N LEU A 218 7.06 -1.26 17.00
CA LEU A 218 6.04 -2.07 17.67
C LEU A 218 6.64 -2.88 18.82
N ASP A 219 7.78 -3.54 18.59
CA ASP A 219 8.43 -4.42 19.56
C ASP A 219 8.93 -3.66 20.80
N ARG A 220 9.36 -2.40 20.61
CA ARG A 220 9.71 -1.49 21.72
C ARG A 220 8.51 -0.83 22.39
N GLY A 221 7.30 -1.01 21.86
CA GLY A 221 6.10 -0.31 22.32
C GLY A 221 6.14 1.20 22.09
N TRP A 222 6.95 1.68 21.15
CA TRP A 222 7.01 3.10 20.76
C TRP A 222 5.81 3.49 19.92
N ILE A 223 5.29 2.53 19.15
CA ILE A 223 3.94 2.60 18.60
C ILE A 223 3.13 1.39 19.06
N VAL A 224 1.83 1.58 19.25
CA VAL A 224 0.92 0.52 19.70
C VAL A 224 -0.32 0.46 18.81
N ARG A 225 -0.85 -0.74 18.62
CA ARG A 225 -2.15 -0.95 17.95
C ARG A 225 -3.27 -0.85 18.99
N PRO A 226 -4.17 0.15 18.92
CA PRO A 226 -5.23 0.29 19.92
C PRO A 226 -6.21 -0.88 19.91
N ARG A 227 -6.36 -1.55 18.77
CA ARG A 227 -7.26 -2.69 18.57
C ARG A 227 -6.59 -3.74 17.70
N LEU A 228 -6.78 -5.01 18.04
CA LEU A 228 -6.29 -6.13 17.24
C LEU A 228 -6.95 -6.15 15.86
N GLY A 229 -6.16 -6.35 14.80
CA GLY A 229 -6.62 -6.31 13.42
C GLY A 229 -6.96 -4.93 12.87
N ASP A 230 -6.72 -3.84 13.60
CA ASP A 230 -6.77 -2.48 13.05
C ASP A 230 -5.41 -2.09 12.45
N ARG A 231 -5.46 -1.25 11.42
CA ARG A 231 -4.28 -0.65 10.79
C ARG A 231 -3.83 0.59 11.55
N ILE A 232 -4.70 1.22 12.34
CA ILE A 232 -4.34 2.39 13.16
C ILE A 232 -3.25 2.01 14.16
N VAL A 233 -2.23 2.86 14.25
CA VAL A 233 -1.23 2.83 15.32
C VAL A 233 -1.20 4.17 16.03
N ARG A 234 -0.84 4.16 17.31
CA ARG A 234 -0.63 5.38 18.10
C ARG A 234 0.78 5.40 18.62
N VAL A 235 1.40 6.58 18.57
CA VAL A 235 2.70 6.80 19.18
C VAL A 235 2.51 6.93 20.68
N THR A 236 3.37 6.29 21.46
CA THR A 236 3.42 6.48 22.91
C THR A 236 4.26 7.70 23.26
N GLU A 237 4.13 8.25 24.47
CA GLU A 237 4.97 9.37 24.91
C GLU A 237 6.47 9.06 24.79
N GLU A 238 6.85 7.84 25.20
CA GLU A 238 8.23 7.36 25.03
C GLU A 238 8.61 7.23 23.56
N GLY A 239 7.71 6.71 22.71
CA GLY A 239 7.94 6.60 21.28
C GLY A 239 8.19 7.95 20.62
N ALA A 240 7.40 8.97 20.98
CA ALA A 240 7.55 10.32 20.44
C ALA A 240 8.92 10.92 20.82
N ARG A 241 9.28 10.83 22.10
CA ARG A 241 10.59 11.27 22.60
C ARG A 241 11.75 10.57 21.86
N ARG A 242 11.66 9.25 21.68
CA ARG A 242 12.72 8.47 21.04
C ARG A 242 12.84 8.70 19.55
N LEU A 243 11.72 8.88 18.85
CA LEU A 243 11.71 9.26 17.43
C LEU A 243 12.36 10.62 17.22
N TYR A 244 12.06 11.58 18.10
CA TYR A 244 12.68 12.89 18.09
C TYR A 244 14.20 12.82 18.35
N GLU A 245 14.61 12.12 19.42
CA GLU A 245 16.04 11.97 19.77
C GLU A 245 16.85 11.25 18.68
N SER A 246 16.28 10.21 18.07
CA SER A 246 17.01 9.32 17.16
C SER A 246 17.03 9.85 15.72
N LEU A 247 15.95 10.50 15.28
CA LEU A 247 15.73 10.83 13.87
C LEU A 247 15.28 12.28 13.66
N GLY A 248 15.02 13.05 14.72
CA GLY A 248 14.44 14.39 14.62
C GLY A 248 12.97 14.38 14.19
N VAL A 249 12.29 13.25 14.29
CA VAL A 249 10.87 13.12 13.93
C VAL A 249 10.02 13.52 15.13
N ASP A 250 9.31 14.63 15.01
CA ASP A 250 8.28 15.05 15.96
C ASP A 250 6.91 14.55 15.47
N PRO A 251 6.28 13.58 16.14
CA PRO A 251 4.97 13.06 15.74
C PRO A 251 3.84 14.07 15.85
N ASP A 252 3.99 15.09 16.69
CA ASP A 252 2.97 16.11 16.96
C ASP A 252 3.22 17.41 16.17
N ALA A 253 4.32 17.47 15.40
CA ALA A 253 4.58 18.62 14.54
C ALA A 253 3.49 18.75 13.47
N GLU A 254 2.93 19.96 13.36
CA GLU A 254 2.13 20.37 12.21
C GLU A 254 2.93 20.06 10.92
N PRO A 255 2.27 19.51 9.89
CA PRO A 255 2.97 19.15 8.66
C PRO A 255 3.78 20.34 8.14
N PHE A 256 4.97 20.07 7.60
CA PHE A 256 5.69 21.06 6.82
C PHE A 256 4.73 21.59 5.75
N GLY A 257 4.28 22.83 5.92
CA GLY A 257 3.34 23.45 5.00
C GLY A 257 3.86 23.42 3.56
N PRO A 258 2.98 23.59 2.56
CA PRO A 258 3.35 23.55 1.15
C PRO A 258 4.47 24.54 0.76
N ASP A 259 4.76 25.54 1.59
CA ASP A 259 5.69 26.64 1.31
C ASP A 259 7.19 26.32 1.41
N ARG A 260 7.61 25.09 1.75
CA ARG A 260 9.01 24.66 1.55
C ARG A 260 9.25 23.78 0.32
N ALA A 261 8.20 23.45 -0.43
CA ALA A 261 8.34 22.79 -1.74
C ALA A 261 8.83 23.75 -2.85
N ALA A 262 8.90 25.06 -2.59
CA ALA A 262 9.23 26.07 -3.61
C ALA A 262 10.70 26.52 -3.65
N SER A 263 11.65 25.80 -3.03
CA SER A 263 13.08 26.20 -3.08
C SER A 263 14.10 25.07 -3.20
N SER A 264 13.67 23.84 -3.50
CA SER A 264 14.59 22.79 -3.95
C SER A 264 13.90 21.98 -5.03
N GLU A 265 14.58 21.80 -6.17
CA GLU A 265 14.21 20.96 -7.31
C GLU A 265 14.04 19.48 -6.92
N ASN A 266 13.04 19.18 -6.08
CA ASN A 266 12.79 17.86 -5.51
C ASN A 266 11.28 17.69 -5.30
N ASP A 267 10.49 18.09 -6.29
CA ASP A 267 9.03 17.95 -6.31
C ASP A 267 8.66 16.72 -7.15
N TRP A 268 8.26 15.66 -6.46
CA TRP A 268 8.08 14.30 -6.97
C TRP A 268 6.66 14.09 -7.52
N ARG A 269 6.31 14.78 -8.61
CA ARG A 269 5.02 14.56 -9.28
C ARG A 269 5.04 13.36 -10.22
#